data_AF-A0A838BLI2-F1
#
_entry.id   AF-A0A838BLI2-F1
#
_cell.length_a   1.000
_cell.length_b   1.000
_cell.length_c   1.000
_cell.angle_alpha   90.00
_cell.angle_beta   90.00
_cell.angle_gamma   90.00
#
_symmetry.space_group_name_H-M   'P 1'
#
loop_
_entity.id
_entity.type
_entity.pdbx_description
1 polymer ?
#
loop_
_entity_poly.entity_id
_entity_poly.type
_entity_poly.pdbx_seq_one_letter_code
_entity_poly.pdbx_strand_id
1 'polypeptide(L)'
;MGFEDRKIVTSTTEETSLKLGHLRLLLALDALLMEGSVGRAAERMGMGTPAMSRILGQIRDVYGDPIFIRSSRRLIPTPFAESMRQRIRALAAEAEALLRRQETSPETIVIGPMDVSGDPVIEAAPLTTRPSILLEGEPLPETFARKLAALGKVEDARKRLAKHIATIGAGIGHSRPLTMSEAQDAFSIILEGKADPVQVGALLSVMHFRGETAAELAGFAQAARAHIGVMGQEATVHLDWPAYISPKSRRMPWFLQAALLLAQCGYRILLHGNDGSANTRGALVSAARAIGIPVCASPVAAVDAMADAGIAYVPIAALSSQIHRLLSLYSVLETRSPIHSLMPLVNPFAAPASMMGVVRPAYRDLHRDAGSILGYRNMTILGASRDAAEATPFRSSTLLRLVDGRAEDLFVPAQPEPKAYALTGMTSLEYWHGVWKGTVRDERAVAIITHTVAVALLTMSKSAESFEEHLRRAQELWRNRRRGSARGRRGEIEPWGSGSGSVADPG
;
A
#
# COMPACT_ATOMS: atom_id res chain seq x y z
N MET A 1 -55.36 17.56 61.74
CA MET A 1 -54.68 18.62 60.96
C MET A 1 -53.22 18.56 61.35
N GLY A 2 -52.42 17.81 60.59
CA GLY A 2 -51.00 17.60 60.86
C GLY A 2 -50.15 18.48 59.97
N PHE A 3 -48.96 18.83 60.47
CA PHE A 3 -47.77 19.07 59.66
C PHE A 3 -46.59 18.54 60.45
N GLU A 4 -46.10 17.38 60.00
CA GLU A 4 -44.90 16.69 60.48
C GLU A 4 -43.63 17.34 59.94
N ASP A 5 -42.57 17.11 60.72
CA ASP A 5 -41.20 17.55 60.55
C ASP A 5 -40.58 17.26 59.17
N ARG A 6 -39.84 18.26 58.69
CA ARG A 6 -38.90 18.15 57.57
C ARG A 6 -37.78 17.17 57.94
N LYS A 7 -37.82 15.96 57.39
CA LYS A 7 -36.62 15.09 57.31
C LYS A 7 -35.68 15.60 56.22
N ILE A 8 -34.47 15.91 56.66
CA ILE A 8 -33.27 16.12 55.85
C ILE A 8 -33.04 14.84 55.04
N VAL A 9 -33.21 14.92 53.71
CA VAL A 9 -32.82 13.83 52.80
C VAL A 9 -31.30 13.88 52.69
N THR A 10 -30.64 13.05 53.47
CA THR A 10 -29.25 12.68 53.27
C THR A 10 -29.12 12.00 51.91
N SER A 11 -28.48 12.65 50.96
CA SER A 11 -28.04 12.04 49.70
C SER A 11 -26.94 11.02 50.02
N THR A 12 -27.34 9.79 50.29
CA THR A 12 -26.43 8.65 50.31
C THR A 12 -25.96 8.43 48.89
N THR A 13 -24.71 8.80 48.62
CA THR A 13 -23.91 8.28 47.52
C THR A 13 -23.87 6.76 47.70
N GLU A 14 -24.79 6.03 47.05
CA GLU A 14 -24.71 4.58 46.99
C GLU A 14 -23.42 4.23 46.23
N GLU A 15 -22.39 3.88 47.01
CA GLU A 15 -21.20 3.22 46.52
C GLU A 15 -21.64 2.05 45.64
N THR A 16 -21.39 2.18 44.34
CA THR A 16 -21.73 1.15 43.35
C THR A 16 -20.78 -0.02 43.55
N SER A 17 -21.04 -0.83 44.56
CA SER A 17 -20.42 -2.14 44.72
C SER A 17 -20.62 -2.90 43.41
N LEU A 18 -19.52 -3.28 42.77
CA LEU A 18 -19.50 -4.08 41.54
C LEU A 18 -20.14 -5.44 41.83
N LYS A 19 -21.47 -5.50 41.79
CA LYS A 19 -22.22 -6.75 41.88
C LYS A 19 -21.76 -7.64 40.73
N LEU A 20 -21.42 -8.91 41.02
CA LEU A 20 -20.98 -9.91 40.06
C LEU A 20 -21.91 -10.01 38.82
N GLY A 21 -23.19 -9.65 38.98
CA GLY A 21 -24.19 -9.56 37.91
C GLY A 21 -23.94 -8.45 36.87
N HIS A 22 -23.27 -7.35 37.19
CA HIS A 22 -23.06 -6.23 36.26
C HIS A 22 -22.11 -6.59 35.12
N LEU A 23 -21.07 -7.39 35.37
CA LEU A 23 -20.19 -7.88 34.30
C LEU A 23 -20.97 -8.73 33.29
N ARG A 24 -21.88 -9.59 33.78
CA ARG A 24 -22.78 -10.38 32.93
C ARG A 24 -23.69 -9.50 32.05
N LEU A 25 -24.19 -8.38 32.58
CA LEU A 25 -24.99 -7.43 31.80
C LEU A 25 -24.16 -6.78 30.69
N LEU A 26 -22.91 -6.41 30.98
CA LEU A 26 -22.01 -5.82 30.00
C LEU A 26 -21.62 -6.82 28.91
N LEU A 27 -21.34 -8.08 29.26
CA LEU A 27 -21.07 -9.15 28.29
C LEU A 27 -22.29 -9.47 27.42
N ALA A 28 -23.48 -9.49 28.00
CA ALA A 28 -24.71 -9.68 27.23
C ALA A 28 -25.03 -8.48 26.34
N LEU A 29 -24.74 -7.26 26.79
CA LEU A 29 -24.87 -6.05 25.98
C LEU A 29 -23.91 -6.07 24.79
N ASP A 30 -22.66 -6.52 24.98
CA ASP A 30 -21.73 -6.77 23.86
C ASP A 30 -22.34 -7.74 22.84
N ALA A 31 -22.83 -8.91 23.31
CA ALA A 31 -23.44 -9.91 22.44
C ALA A 31 -24.67 -9.36 21.67
N LEU A 32 -25.52 -8.57 22.33
CA LEU A 32 -26.69 -7.94 21.71
C LEU A 32 -26.29 -6.89 20.65
N LEU A 33 -25.29 -6.06 20.97
CA LEU A 33 -24.78 -5.04 20.06
C LEU A 33 -24.10 -5.66 18.84
N MET A 34 -23.38 -6.77 19.03
CA MET A 34 -22.76 -7.53 17.95
C MET A 34 -23.78 -8.17 17.01
N GLU A 35 -24.77 -8.86 17.56
CA GLU A 35 -25.65 -9.72 16.77
C GLU A 35 -26.85 -8.97 16.16
N GLY A 36 -27.26 -7.85 16.75
CA GLY A 36 -28.47 -7.12 16.32
C GLY A 36 -29.74 -7.98 16.38
N SER A 37 -29.72 -9.03 17.21
CA SER A 37 -30.79 -10.02 17.38
C SER A 37 -30.69 -10.67 18.76
N VAL A 38 -31.82 -10.73 19.48
CA VAL A 38 -31.89 -11.40 20.80
C VAL A 38 -31.58 -12.89 20.68
N GLY A 39 -32.10 -13.57 19.65
CA GLY A 39 -31.93 -15.02 19.48
C GLY A 39 -30.48 -15.40 19.24
N ARG A 40 -29.80 -14.71 18.32
CA ARG A 40 -28.38 -14.95 18.04
C ARG A 40 -27.47 -14.53 19.21
N ALA A 41 -27.80 -13.45 19.90
CA ALA A 41 -27.07 -13.06 21.11
C ALA A 41 -27.19 -14.12 22.21
N ALA A 42 -28.37 -14.74 22.36
CA ALA A 42 -28.60 -15.81 23.33
C ALA A 42 -27.76 -17.05 23.01
N GLU A 43 -27.78 -17.48 21.74
CA GLU A 43 -26.98 -18.59 21.22
C GLU A 43 -25.48 -18.38 21.47
N ARG A 44 -24.98 -17.18 21.14
CA ARG A 44 -23.58 -16.79 21.38
C ARG A 44 -23.16 -16.88 22.84
N MET A 45 -24.08 -16.54 23.75
CA MET A 45 -23.84 -16.56 25.19
C MET A 45 -24.16 -17.92 25.84
N GLY A 46 -24.46 -18.96 25.04
CA GLY A 46 -24.79 -20.30 25.54
C GLY A 46 -26.05 -20.32 26.41
N MET A 47 -27.02 -19.44 26.16
CA MET A 47 -28.25 -19.32 26.95
C MET A 47 -29.51 -19.27 26.09
N GLY A 48 -30.67 -19.50 26.70
CA GLY A 48 -31.95 -19.44 25.99
C GLY A 48 -32.39 -18.00 25.66
N THR A 49 -33.08 -17.82 24.53
CA THR A 49 -33.67 -16.53 24.12
C THR A 49 -34.51 -15.85 25.22
N PRO A 50 -35.32 -16.55 26.04
CA PRO A 50 -36.03 -15.93 27.17
C PRO A 50 -35.09 -15.40 28.27
N ALA A 51 -33.91 -15.99 28.45
CA ALA A 51 -32.90 -15.47 29.39
C ALA A 51 -32.24 -14.21 28.82
N MET A 52 -31.91 -14.18 27.54
CA MET A 52 -31.35 -13.01 26.88
C MET A 52 -32.34 -11.82 26.84
N SER A 53 -33.63 -12.07 26.60
CA SER A 53 -34.67 -11.03 26.70
C SER A 53 -34.77 -10.43 28.11
N ARG A 54 -34.66 -11.24 29.16
CA ARG A 54 -34.65 -10.76 30.55
C ARG A 54 -33.41 -9.93 30.86
N ILE A 55 -32.24 -10.34 30.37
CA ILE A 55 -31.01 -9.57 30.51
C ILE A 55 -31.10 -8.24 29.77
N LEU A 56 -31.64 -8.22 28.55
CA LEU A 56 -31.90 -6.97 27.82
C LEU A 56 -32.86 -6.05 28.61
N GLY A 57 -33.87 -6.60 29.28
CA GLY A 57 -34.71 -5.85 30.22
C GLY A 57 -33.90 -5.21 31.35
N GLN A 58 -33.05 -5.98 32.02
CA GLN A 58 -32.18 -5.48 33.09
C GLN A 58 -31.20 -4.41 32.60
N ILE A 59 -30.64 -4.55 31.40
CA ILE A 59 -29.78 -3.53 30.80
C ILE A 59 -30.56 -2.23 30.59
N ARG A 60 -31.80 -2.31 30.10
CA ARG A 60 -32.67 -1.13 29.92
C ARG A 60 -32.95 -0.44 31.25
N ASP A 61 -33.22 -1.21 32.30
CA ASP A 61 -33.50 -0.67 33.62
C ASP A 61 -32.25 0.01 34.22
N VAL A 62 -31.07 -0.59 34.05
CA VAL A 62 -29.79 -0.03 34.56
C VAL A 62 -29.44 1.28 33.87
N TYR A 63 -29.64 1.37 32.56
CA TYR A 63 -29.23 2.54 31.79
C TYR A 63 -30.34 3.57 31.58
N GLY A 64 -31.60 3.22 31.87
CA GLY A 64 -32.76 4.07 31.56
C GLY A 64 -32.96 4.32 30.05
N ASP A 65 -32.37 3.47 29.19
CA ASP A 65 -32.41 3.61 27.73
C ASP A 65 -33.00 2.34 27.10
N PRO A 66 -33.81 2.43 26.02
CA PRO A 66 -34.37 1.26 25.34
C PRO A 66 -33.32 0.30 24.76
N ILE A 67 -32.07 0.74 24.62
CA ILE A 67 -30.89 0.12 24.03
C ILE A 67 -31.04 -0.23 22.56
N PHE A 68 -32.17 -0.79 22.17
CA PHE A 68 -32.54 -1.13 20.81
C PHE A 68 -33.98 -0.70 20.50
N ILE A 69 -34.16 -0.15 19.31
CA ILE A 69 -35.44 0.11 18.66
C ILE A 69 -35.73 -0.97 17.61
N ARG A 70 -37.00 -1.34 17.45
CA ARG A 70 -37.42 -2.37 16.48
C ARG A 70 -37.57 -1.75 15.09
N SER A 71 -36.89 -2.33 14.10
CA SER A 71 -37.21 -2.18 12.68
C SER A 71 -37.55 -3.56 12.11
N SER A 72 -38.31 -3.62 11.02
CA SER A 72 -39.10 -4.76 10.54
C SER A 72 -38.39 -6.12 10.46
N ARG A 73 -37.04 -6.19 10.48
CA ARG A 73 -36.27 -7.44 10.63
C ARG A 73 -34.98 -7.34 11.48
N ARG A 74 -34.70 -6.24 12.18
CA ARG A 74 -33.46 -6.05 12.96
C ARG A 74 -33.68 -5.21 14.24
N LEU A 75 -32.87 -5.49 15.26
CA LEU A 75 -32.69 -4.58 16.39
C LEU A 75 -31.67 -3.51 16.00
N ILE A 76 -32.08 -2.25 16.01
CA ILE A 76 -31.20 -1.12 15.74
C ILE A 76 -30.84 -0.50 17.10
N PRO A 77 -29.55 -0.34 17.44
CA PRO A 77 -29.14 0.27 18.69
C PRO A 77 -29.56 1.74 18.76
N THR A 78 -29.85 2.24 19.96
CA THR A 78 -30.03 3.67 20.21
C THR A 78 -28.68 4.41 20.07
N PRO A 79 -28.66 5.73 19.84
CA PRO A 79 -27.42 6.51 19.83
C PRO A 79 -26.60 6.36 21.12
N PHE A 80 -27.30 6.22 22.25
CA PHE A 80 -26.68 5.96 23.55
C PHE A 80 -25.98 4.60 23.58
N ALA A 81 -26.66 3.52 23.19
CA ALA A 81 -26.08 2.19 23.12
C ALA A 81 -24.89 2.12 22.13
N GLU A 82 -24.99 2.85 21.01
CA GLU A 82 -23.94 2.94 20.00
C GLU A 82 -22.68 3.65 20.56
N SER A 83 -22.84 4.71 21.35
CA SER A 83 -21.73 5.45 21.97
C SER A 83 -20.87 4.59 22.91
N MET A 84 -21.46 3.56 23.52
CA MET A 84 -20.79 2.68 24.48
C MET A 84 -20.15 1.45 23.83
N ARG A 85 -20.45 1.18 22.56
CA ARG A 85 -20.07 -0.05 21.85
C ARG A 85 -18.58 -0.37 21.95
N GLN A 86 -17.71 0.59 21.68
CA GLN A 86 -16.26 0.37 21.70
C GLN A 86 -15.73 0.04 23.12
N ARG A 87 -16.26 0.71 24.15
CA ARG A 87 -15.84 0.51 25.54
C ARG A 87 -16.31 -0.83 26.09
N ILE A 88 -17.55 -1.20 25.82
CA ILE A 88 -18.14 -2.49 26.21
C ILE A 88 -17.39 -3.64 25.52
N ARG A 89 -17.07 -3.49 24.24
CA ARG A 89 -16.32 -4.48 23.48
C ARG A 89 -14.92 -4.72 24.02
N ALA A 90 -14.20 -3.66 24.37
CA ALA A 90 -12.86 -3.76 24.94
C ALA A 90 -12.89 -4.51 26.29
N LEU A 91 -13.88 -4.21 27.14
CA LEU A 91 -14.07 -4.90 28.42
C LEU A 91 -14.40 -6.39 28.24
N ALA A 92 -15.33 -6.70 27.33
CA ALA A 92 -15.73 -8.07 27.05
C ALA A 92 -14.56 -8.91 26.52
N ALA A 93 -13.76 -8.34 25.63
CA ALA A 93 -12.57 -8.98 25.08
C ALA A 93 -11.50 -9.26 26.15
N GLU A 94 -11.28 -8.32 27.08
CA GLU A 94 -10.35 -8.52 28.19
C GLU A 94 -10.85 -9.60 29.16
N ALA A 95 -12.14 -9.60 29.50
CA ALA A 95 -12.75 -10.60 30.36
C ALA A 95 -12.68 -12.02 29.75
N GLU A 96 -12.98 -12.15 28.45
CA GLU A 96 -12.84 -13.43 27.73
C GLU A 96 -11.37 -13.87 27.62
N ALA A 97 -10.43 -12.94 27.38
CA ALA A 97 -9.01 -13.24 27.28
C ALA A 97 -8.45 -13.80 28.60
N LEU A 98 -8.94 -13.31 29.73
CA LEU A 98 -8.59 -13.83 31.06
C LEU A 98 -9.17 -15.21 31.34
N LEU A 99 -10.28 -15.58 30.68
CA LEU A 99 -11.01 -16.83 30.93
C LEU A 99 -10.62 -17.98 29.96
N ARG A 100 -9.92 -17.70 28.86
CA ARG A 100 -9.69 -18.70 27.80
C ARG A 100 -8.37 -19.47 27.96
N ARG A 101 -8.48 -20.78 28.20
CA ARG A 101 -7.46 -21.80 27.85
C ARG A 101 -7.71 -22.27 26.40
N GLN A 102 -6.65 -22.48 25.62
CA GLN A 102 -6.70 -22.65 24.15
C GLN A 102 -7.42 -23.93 23.65
N GLU A 103 -7.86 -23.84 22.38
CA GLU A 103 -8.45 -24.83 21.43
C GLU A 103 -9.99 -24.79 21.29
N THR A 104 -10.67 -24.92 20.12
CA THR A 104 -10.39 -25.02 18.66
C THR A 104 -11.71 -24.75 17.86
N SER A 105 -11.58 -24.33 16.57
CA SER A 105 -12.54 -24.45 15.40
C SER A 105 -13.94 -23.75 15.47
N PRO A 106 -14.66 -23.35 14.36
CA PRO A 106 -14.70 -23.85 12.97
C PRO A 106 -14.89 -22.78 11.83
N GLU A 107 -15.09 -23.29 10.60
CA GLU A 107 -15.70 -22.78 9.33
C GLU A 107 -15.31 -21.46 8.60
N THR A 108 -15.21 -21.57 7.27
CA THR A 108 -14.59 -20.64 6.30
C THR A 108 -15.60 -19.72 5.60
N ILE A 109 -15.38 -18.39 5.61
CA ILE A 109 -16.16 -17.41 4.83
C ILE A 109 -15.25 -16.35 4.18
N VAL A 110 -15.56 -15.99 2.92
CA VAL A 110 -14.85 -15.00 2.09
C VAL A 110 -15.29 -13.58 2.46
N ILE A 111 -14.34 -12.71 2.82
CA ILE A 111 -14.58 -11.31 3.22
C ILE A 111 -14.66 -10.39 1.99
N GLY A 112 -15.69 -9.56 1.94
CA GLY A 112 -15.96 -8.60 0.86
C GLY A 112 -15.04 -7.35 0.83
N PRO A 113 -15.10 -6.58 -0.27
CA PRO A 113 -14.14 -5.52 -0.60
C PRO A 113 -14.24 -4.27 0.31
N MET A 114 -13.10 -3.61 0.52
CA MET A 114 -12.98 -2.32 1.23
C MET A 114 -13.67 -1.19 0.45
N ASP A 115 -14.54 -0.44 1.11
CA ASP A 115 -15.08 0.84 0.60
C ASP A 115 -14.56 1.97 1.48
N VAL A 116 -13.41 2.52 1.08
CA VAL A 116 -12.85 3.75 1.65
C VAL A 116 -12.68 4.70 0.48
N SER A 117 -13.63 5.62 0.35
CA SER A 117 -13.57 6.73 -0.60
C SER A 117 -12.92 7.90 0.11
N GLY A 118 -11.77 8.37 -0.36
CA GLY A 118 -11.14 9.60 0.08
C GLY A 118 -10.83 10.48 -1.12
N ASP A 119 -10.96 11.80 -0.94
CA ASP A 119 -10.66 12.78 -1.99
C ASP A 119 -9.15 12.81 -2.31
N PRO A 120 -8.77 12.96 -3.59
CA PRO A 120 -7.37 13.07 -3.98
C PRO A 120 -6.73 14.31 -3.34
N VAL A 121 -5.49 14.16 -2.87
CA VAL A 121 -4.72 15.23 -2.20
C VAL A 121 -4.25 16.31 -3.20
N ILE A 122 -4.23 15.98 -4.50
CA ILE A 122 -3.86 16.86 -5.60
C ILE A 122 -4.80 16.54 -6.77
N GLU A 123 -5.54 17.53 -7.24
CA GLU A 123 -6.46 17.40 -8.38
C GLU A 123 -5.66 17.49 -9.70
N ALA A 124 -5.87 16.54 -10.61
CA ALA A 124 -5.17 16.53 -11.89
C ALA A 124 -5.69 17.65 -12.80
N ALA A 125 -4.84 18.61 -13.14
CA ALA A 125 -5.23 19.72 -14.02
C ALA A 125 -5.58 19.23 -15.45
N PRO A 126 -6.66 19.74 -16.06
CA PRO A 126 -7.02 19.41 -17.44
C PRO A 126 -6.05 20.05 -18.44
N LEU A 127 -5.89 19.40 -19.61
CA LEU A 127 -5.17 19.96 -20.77
C LEU A 127 -5.88 21.24 -21.24
N THR A 128 -5.22 22.39 -21.07
CA THR A 128 -5.72 23.68 -21.58
C THR A 128 -5.55 23.77 -23.09
N THR A 129 -6.66 23.86 -23.82
CA THR A 129 -6.73 24.35 -25.20
C THR A 129 -7.07 25.85 -25.22
N ARG A 130 -6.39 26.60 -26.09
CA ARG A 130 -6.40 28.08 -26.18
C ARG A 130 -7.76 28.68 -26.58
N PRO A 131 -7.95 29.98 -26.31
CA PRO A 131 -7.96 30.95 -27.42
C PRO A 131 -6.89 32.02 -27.30
N SER A 132 -6.42 32.49 -28.45
CA SER A 132 -5.42 33.55 -28.63
C SER A 132 -6.11 34.89 -28.83
N ILE A 133 -5.72 35.89 -28.04
CA ILE A 133 -5.81 37.32 -28.40
C ILE A 133 -4.48 37.96 -27.96
N LEU A 134 -3.76 38.57 -28.90
CA LEU A 134 -2.64 39.50 -28.65
C LEU A 134 -3.17 40.90 -29.01
N LEU A 135 -2.82 41.98 -28.31
CA LEU A 135 -1.49 42.60 -28.26
C LEU A 135 -1.36 43.65 -27.14
N GLU A 136 -0.22 43.66 -26.43
CA GLU A 136 0.71 44.79 -26.23
C GLU A 136 1.96 44.23 -25.53
N GLY A 137 3.17 44.46 -26.10
CA GLY A 137 4.43 43.89 -25.60
C GLY A 137 5.09 42.88 -26.55
N GLU A 138 5.37 43.28 -27.79
CA GLU A 138 6.13 42.44 -28.72
C GLU A 138 7.51 42.06 -28.15
N PRO A 139 7.92 40.79 -28.26
CA PRO A 139 9.14 40.31 -27.65
C PRO A 139 10.38 40.96 -28.30
N LEU A 140 11.31 41.43 -27.47
CA LEU A 140 12.65 41.86 -27.86
C LEU A 140 13.32 40.84 -28.81
N PRO A 141 14.20 41.27 -29.75
CA PRO A 141 14.84 40.39 -30.74
C PRO A 141 15.50 39.12 -30.15
N GLU A 142 16.08 39.21 -28.96
CA GLU A 142 16.68 38.07 -28.25
C GLU A 142 15.65 37.05 -27.75
N THR A 143 14.45 37.50 -27.42
CA THR A 143 13.32 36.66 -27.04
C THR A 143 12.72 35.98 -28.27
N PHE A 144 12.72 36.66 -29.42
CA PHE A 144 12.36 36.06 -30.71
C PHE A 144 13.38 35.01 -31.14
N ALA A 145 14.69 35.30 -31.05
CA ALA A 145 15.76 34.35 -31.32
C ALA A 145 15.71 33.12 -30.40
N ARG A 146 15.45 33.31 -29.10
CA ARG A 146 15.23 32.19 -28.15
C ARG A 146 13.99 31.37 -28.49
N LYS A 147 12.88 32.01 -28.86
CA LYS A 147 11.66 31.32 -29.31
C LYS A 147 11.90 30.53 -30.60
N LEU A 148 12.58 31.10 -31.59
CA LEU A 148 12.95 30.40 -32.83
C LEU A 148 13.92 29.23 -32.58
N ALA A 149 14.93 29.42 -31.73
CA ALA A 149 15.83 28.34 -31.33
C ALA A 149 15.09 27.22 -30.57
N ALA A 150 14.14 27.58 -29.69
CA ALA A 150 13.29 26.62 -29.01
C ALA A 150 12.36 25.88 -29.99
N LEU A 151 11.76 26.59 -30.95
CA LEU A 151 10.93 25.99 -32.01
C LEU A 151 11.74 25.01 -32.86
N GLY A 152 12.97 25.36 -33.25
CA GLY A 152 13.87 24.47 -33.98
C GLY A 152 14.22 23.19 -33.19
N LYS A 153 14.50 23.32 -31.90
CA LYS A 153 14.76 22.17 -31.00
C LYS A 153 13.53 21.29 -30.79
N VAL A 154 12.34 21.88 -30.67
CA VAL A 154 11.07 21.14 -30.54
C VAL A 154 10.75 20.40 -31.84
N GLU A 155 10.96 21.05 -32.99
CA GLU A 155 10.75 20.43 -34.31
C GLU A 155 11.71 19.26 -34.54
N ASP A 156 12.98 19.40 -34.15
CA ASP A 156 13.93 18.28 -34.16
C ASP A 156 13.49 17.14 -33.24
N ALA A 157 13.07 17.44 -32.01
CA ALA A 157 12.59 16.42 -31.07
C ALA A 157 11.35 15.68 -31.61
N ARG A 158 10.39 16.39 -32.21
CA ARG A 158 9.21 15.77 -32.85
C ARG A 158 9.61 14.88 -34.02
N LYS A 159 10.54 15.31 -34.87
CA LYS A 159 11.07 14.50 -35.98
C LYS A 159 11.78 13.24 -35.48
N ARG A 160 12.58 13.34 -34.42
CA ARG A 160 13.24 12.18 -33.79
C ARG A 160 12.23 11.20 -33.21
N LEU A 161 11.22 11.68 -32.48
CA LEU A 161 10.15 10.83 -31.97
C LEU A 161 9.34 10.15 -33.09
N ALA A 162 9.06 10.86 -34.19
CA ALA A 162 8.41 10.26 -35.35
C ALA A 162 9.23 9.11 -35.97
N LYS A 163 10.57 9.26 -36.02
CA LYS A 163 11.46 8.17 -36.46
C LYS A 163 11.34 6.95 -35.55
N HIS A 164 11.36 7.14 -34.22
CA HIS A 164 11.20 6.05 -33.26
C HIS A 164 9.85 5.33 -33.43
N ILE A 165 8.77 6.07 -33.64
CA ILE A 165 7.43 5.50 -33.92
C ILE A 165 7.46 4.69 -35.23
N ALA A 166 8.08 5.22 -36.30
CA ALA A 166 8.22 4.51 -37.55
C ALA A 166 9.04 3.22 -37.39
N THR A 167 10.11 3.24 -36.60
CA THR A 167 10.94 2.05 -36.31
C THR A 167 10.13 0.90 -35.71
N ILE A 168 9.20 1.19 -34.79
CA ILE A 168 8.37 0.15 -34.16
C ILE A 168 7.06 -0.14 -34.92
N GLY A 169 6.64 0.75 -35.82
CA GLY A 169 5.30 0.76 -36.41
C GLY A 169 5.23 0.63 -37.93
N ALA A 170 6.35 0.40 -38.63
CA ALA A 170 6.40 0.31 -40.10
C ALA A 170 5.69 -0.93 -40.73
N GLY A 171 5.03 -1.76 -39.92
CA GLY A 171 4.30 -2.95 -40.38
C GLY A 171 5.11 -4.25 -40.27
N ILE A 172 4.43 -5.36 -40.52
CA ILE A 172 4.99 -6.72 -40.38
C ILE A 172 6.22 -6.89 -41.27
N GLY A 173 7.33 -7.32 -40.70
CA GLY A 173 8.61 -7.51 -41.41
C GLY A 173 9.44 -6.24 -41.60
N HIS A 174 8.90 -5.05 -41.31
CA HIS A 174 9.59 -3.77 -41.46
C HIS A 174 9.76 -3.01 -40.14
N SER A 175 9.17 -3.51 -39.05
CA SER A 175 9.36 -2.98 -37.69
C SER A 175 10.41 -3.75 -36.90
N ARG A 176 11.12 -3.07 -36.00
CA ARG A 176 11.93 -3.69 -34.94
C ARG A 176 11.69 -2.99 -33.59
N PRO A 177 11.99 -3.62 -32.45
CA PRO A 177 12.03 -2.93 -31.16
C PRO A 177 13.05 -1.78 -31.17
N LEU A 178 12.81 -0.78 -30.33
CA LEU A 178 13.81 0.26 -30.09
C LEU A 178 15.00 -0.33 -29.33
N THR A 179 16.19 0.17 -29.63
CA THR A 179 17.34 -0.01 -28.75
C THR A 179 17.12 0.73 -27.44
N MET A 180 17.88 0.40 -26.40
CA MET A 180 17.82 1.08 -25.12
C MET A 180 18.02 2.60 -25.24
N SER A 181 18.99 3.03 -26.06
CA SER A 181 19.27 4.45 -26.30
C SER A 181 18.13 5.17 -27.03
N GLU A 182 17.52 4.53 -28.04
CA GLU A 182 16.37 5.08 -28.76
C GLU A 182 15.13 5.18 -27.85
N ALA A 183 14.91 4.18 -27.00
CA ALA A 183 13.82 4.20 -26.03
C ALA A 183 14.02 5.31 -24.97
N GLN A 184 15.24 5.46 -24.45
CA GLN A 184 15.58 6.55 -23.53
C GLN A 184 15.35 7.91 -24.17
N ASP A 185 15.78 8.11 -25.41
CA ASP A 185 15.57 9.36 -26.15
C ASP A 185 14.09 9.63 -26.38
N ALA A 186 13.34 8.65 -26.91
CA ALA A 186 11.91 8.75 -27.14
C ALA A 186 11.16 9.16 -25.88
N PHE A 187 11.45 8.51 -24.75
CA PHE A 187 10.78 8.82 -23.50
C PHE A 187 11.22 10.16 -22.90
N SER A 188 12.49 10.56 -23.05
CA SER A 188 12.97 11.88 -22.62
C SER A 188 12.22 13.01 -23.34
N ILE A 189 12.00 12.90 -24.65
CA ILE A 189 11.21 13.86 -25.44
C ILE A 189 9.78 14.00 -24.88
N ILE A 190 9.17 12.88 -24.49
CA ILE A 190 7.83 12.85 -23.88
C ILE A 190 7.86 13.50 -22.50
N LEU A 191 8.84 13.15 -21.67
CA LEU A 191 8.97 13.66 -20.30
C LEU A 191 9.27 15.16 -20.25
N GLU A 192 9.99 15.68 -21.24
CA GLU A 192 10.28 17.11 -21.40
C GLU A 192 9.11 17.91 -21.98
N GLY A 193 7.99 17.25 -22.34
CA GLY A 193 6.81 17.91 -22.92
C GLY A 193 7.02 18.41 -24.36
N LYS A 194 7.99 17.85 -25.10
CA LYS A 194 8.31 18.24 -26.48
C LYS A 194 7.55 17.42 -27.53
N ALA A 195 6.95 16.30 -27.13
CA ALA A 195 6.16 15.43 -27.99
C ALA A 195 4.78 16.03 -28.32
N ASP A 196 4.29 15.75 -29.53
CA ASP A 196 2.87 15.94 -29.85
C ASP A 196 2.02 14.84 -29.18
N PRO A 197 0.83 15.14 -28.60
CA PRO A 197 -0.03 14.12 -28.01
C PRO A 197 -0.36 12.93 -28.92
N VAL A 198 -0.50 13.16 -30.23
CA VAL A 198 -0.72 12.09 -31.22
C VAL A 198 0.50 11.16 -31.29
N GLN A 199 1.72 11.70 -31.21
CA GLN A 199 2.94 10.90 -31.18
C GLN A 199 3.05 10.07 -29.90
N VAL A 200 2.67 10.63 -28.75
CA VAL A 200 2.63 9.90 -27.47
C VAL A 200 1.67 8.72 -27.56
N GLY A 201 0.43 8.96 -28.03
CA GLY A 201 -0.56 7.90 -28.23
C GLY A 201 -0.07 6.82 -29.18
N ALA A 202 0.45 7.21 -30.35
CA ALA A 202 0.95 6.27 -31.36
C ALA A 202 2.09 5.38 -30.81
N LEU A 203 3.08 5.97 -30.14
CA LEU A 203 4.19 5.22 -29.56
C LEU A 203 3.69 4.19 -28.54
N LEU A 204 2.88 4.64 -27.56
CA LEU A 204 2.40 3.78 -26.48
C LEU A 204 1.50 2.66 -26.98
N SER A 205 0.61 2.94 -27.94
CA SER A 205 -0.29 1.95 -28.52
C SER A 205 0.46 0.88 -29.32
N VAL A 206 1.41 1.28 -30.18
CA VAL A 206 2.20 0.32 -30.97
C VAL A 206 3.06 -0.55 -30.08
N MET A 207 3.74 0.04 -29.09
CA MET A 207 4.52 -0.73 -28.11
C MET A 207 3.65 -1.70 -27.31
N HIS A 208 2.47 -1.26 -26.85
CA HIS A 208 1.56 -2.12 -26.09
C HIS A 208 1.06 -3.31 -26.92
N PHE A 209 0.70 -3.08 -28.17
CA PHE A 209 0.22 -4.12 -29.08
C PHE A 209 1.33 -5.12 -29.44
N ARG A 210 2.55 -4.63 -29.72
CA ARG A 210 3.71 -5.47 -30.06
C ARG A 210 4.25 -6.25 -28.86
N GLY A 211 4.16 -5.67 -27.66
CA GLY A 211 4.85 -6.12 -26.45
C GLY A 211 6.19 -5.42 -26.27
N GLU A 212 6.50 -5.05 -25.03
CA GLU A 212 7.71 -4.33 -24.67
C GLU A 212 8.93 -5.27 -24.55
N THR A 213 10.11 -4.75 -24.89
CA THR A 213 11.39 -5.46 -24.65
C THR A 213 12.10 -4.94 -23.41
N ALA A 214 13.02 -5.73 -22.85
CA ALA A 214 13.78 -5.37 -21.67
C ALA A 214 14.63 -4.10 -21.89
N ALA A 215 15.23 -3.96 -23.08
CA ALA A 215 16.01 -2.79 -23.48
C ALA A 215 15.14 -1.53 -23.55
N GLU A 216 13.91 -1.62 -24.07
CA GLU A 216 12.97 -0.50 -24.11
C GLU A 216 12.57 -0.03 -22.72
N LEU A 217 12.21 -0.98 -21.84
CA LEU A 217 11.85 -0.65 -20.45
C LEU A 217 13.05 -0.06 -19.69
N ALA A 218 14.26 -0.58 -19.91
CA ALA A 218 15.47 -0.04 -19.31
C ALA A 218 15.75 1.40 -19.79
N GLY A 219 15.60 1.67 -21.10
CA GLY A 219 15.73 3.02 -21.64
C GLY A 219 14.71 3.99 -21.05
N PHE A 220 13.44 3.57 -20.96
CA PHE A 220 12.38 4.36 -20.33
C PHE A 220 12.67 4.61 -18.85
N ALA A 221 13.16 3.61 -18.11
CA ALA A 221 13.50 3.75 -16.70
C ALA A 221 14.67 4.73 -16.48
N GLN A 222 15.70 4.70 -17.33
CA GLN A 222 16.77 5.69 -17.26
C GLN A 222 16.29 7.10 -17.54
N ALA A 223 15.44 7.29 -18.56
CA ALA A 223 14.83 8.59 -18.84
C ALA A 223 13.94 9.07 -17.67
N ALA A 224 13.17 8.17 -17.06
CA ALA A 224 12.36 8.48 -15.88
C ALA A 224 13.22 8.92 -14.68
N ARG A 225 14.29 8.18 -14.36
CA ARG A 225 15.23 8.53 -13.28
C ARG A 225 15.89 9.88 -13.51
N ALA A 226 16.37 10.13 -14.73
CA ALA A 226 16.98 11.40 -15.10
C ALA A 226 16.00 12.56 -14.98
N HIS A 227 14.74 12.36 -15.39
CA HIS A 227 13.69 13.38 -15.30
C HIS A 227 13.25 13.68 -13.86
N ILE A 228 13.15 12.68 -12.99
CA ILE A 228 12.79 12.87 -11.58
C ILE A 228 13.91 13.60 -10.84
N GLY A 229 15.18 13.34 -11.18
CA GLY A 229 16.30 14.18 -10.74
C GLY A 229 16.60 14.13 -9.24
N VAL A 230 16.59 12.93 -8.62
CA VAL A 230 16.89 12.76 -7.17
C VAL A 230 18.41 12.71 -6.86
N MET A 231 19.26 12.93 -7.87
CA MET A 231 20.72 12.87 -7.72
C MET A 231 21.20 13.96 -6.74
N GLY A 232 21.84 13.56 -5.64
CA GLY A 232 22.49 14.46 -4.67
C GLY A 232 21.88 14.49 -3.27
N GLN A 233 20.80 13.74 -3.00
CA GLN A 233 20.32 13.53 -1.64
C GLN A 233 20.87 12.20 -1.10
N GLU A 234 21.70 12.25 -0.05
CA GLU A 234 22.24 11.07 0.66
C GLU A 234 21.17 10.31 1.45
N ALA A 235 19.99 10.09 0.86
CA ALA A 235 18.99 9.21 1.41
C ALA A 235 19.43 7.76 1.12
N THR A 236 20.29 7.22 1.97
CA THR A 236 19.88 6.22 2.94
C THR A 236 18.91 5.07 2.60
N VAL A 237 18.48 4.77 1.37
CA VAL A 237 17.39 3.77 1.16
C VAL A 237 17.93 2.35 1.15
N HIS A 238 17.35 1.46 1.96
CA HIS A 238 17.68 0.02 1.94
C HIS A 238 16.81 -0.75 0.94
N LEU A 239 15.52 -0.42 0.86
CA LEU A 239 14.57 -1.11 -0.02
C LEU A 239 13.66 -0.12 -0.74
N ASP A 240 13.66 -0.21 -2.06
CA ASP A 240 12.66 0.37 -2.94
C ASP A 240 11.47 -0.58 -3.13
N TRP A 241 10.25 -0.08 -2.91
CA TRP A 241 9.04 -0.88 -2.91
C TRP A 241 7.93 -0.18 -3.72
N PRO A 242 7.92 -0.37 -5.05
CA PRO A 242 6.91 0.20 -5.92
C PRO A 242 5.50 -0.31 -5.58
N ALA A 243 4.53 0.61 -5.48
CA ALA A 243 3.17 0.38 -5.04
C ALA A 243 2.13 0.84 -6.09
N TYR A 244 2.28 0.36 -7.34
CA TYR A 244 1.38 0.66 -8.48
C TYR A 244 0.31 -0.41 -8.67
N ILE A 245 -0.60 -0.51 -7.70
CA ILE A 245 -1.62 -1.55 -7.69
C ILE A 245 -2.72 -1.30 -8.74
N SER A 246 -3.33 -2.38 -9.22
CA SER A 246 -4.50 -2.28 -10.09
C SER A 246 -5.63 -1.44 -9.44
N PRO A 247 -6.25 -0.47 -10.15
CA PRO A 247 -7.41 0.29 -9.66
C PRO A 247 -8.60 -0.60 -9.29
N LYS A 248 -8.71 -1.75 -9.94
CA LYS A 248 -9.77 -2.73 -9.68
C LYS A 248 -9.46 -3.58 -8.43
N SER A 249 -8.28 -3.43 -7.79
CA SER A 249 -7.88 -4.23 -6.61
C SER A 249 -8.76 -3.90 -5.42
N ARG A 250 -9.21 -4.93 -4.70
CA ARG A 250 -10.07 -4.79 -3.53
C ARG A 250 -9.47 -5.44 -2.27
N ARG A 251 -8.21 -5.86 -2.35
CA ARG A 251 -7.51 -6.53 -1.26
C ARG A 251 -7.01 -5.51 -0.25
N MET A 252 -6.92 -5.96 1.00
CA MET A 252 -6.22 -5.20 2.04
C MET A 252 -4.74 -5.08 1.67
N PRO A 253 -4.14 -3.88 1.78
CA PRO A 253 -2.73 -3.67 1.48
C PRO A 253 -1.85 -4.13 2.67
N TRP A 254 -1.75 -5.44 2.89
CA TRP A 254 -0.94 -5.99 4.00
C TRP A 254 0.54 -5.67 3.86
N PHE A 255 1.03 -5.51 2.62
CA PHE A 255 2.39 -5.07 2.35
C PHE A 255 2.76 -3.72 3.00
N LEU A 256 1.79 -2.81 3.24
CA LEU A 256 2.07 -1.56 3.96
C LEU A 256 2.41 -1.81 5.44
N GLN A 257 1.77 -2.81 6.07
CA GLN A 257 2.10 -3.22 7.44
C GLN A 257 3.44 -3.95 7.48
N ALA A 258 3.77 -4.72 6.44
CA ALA A 258 5.09 -5.33 6.29
C ALA A 258 6.20 -4.27 6.18
N ALA A 259 6.01 -3.25 5.33
CA ALA A 259 6.93 -2.14 5.18
C ALA A 259 7.11 -1.35 6.49
N LEU A 260 6.01 -1.04 7.20
CA LEU A 260 6.06 -0.37 8.49
C LEU A 260 6.79 -1.20 9.55
N LEU A 261 6.63 -2.52 9.56
CA LEU A 261 7.36 -3.40 10.49
C LEU A 261 8.87 -3.31 10.26
N LEU A 262 9.32 -3.35 9.00
CA LEU A 262 10.74 -3.22 8.66
C LEU A 262 11.29 -1.85 9.07
N ALA A 263 10.52 -0.78 8.85
CA ALA A 263 10.88 0.57 9.28
C ALA A 263 11.09 0.66 10.80
N GLN A 264 10.18 0.06 11.58
CA GLN A 264 10.31 -0.03 13.04
C GLN A 264 11.52 -0.85 13.50
N CYS A 265 12.07 -1.70 12.63
CA CYS A 265 13.28 -2.49 12.87
C CYS A 265 14.57 -1.79 12.39
N GLY A 266 14.47 -0.53 11.94
CA GLY A 266 15.61 0.30 11.54
C GLY A 266 15.94 0.30 10.04
N TYR A 267 15.20 -0.45 9.22
CA TYR A 267 15.40 -0.40 7.76
C TYR A 267 14.78 0.88 7.18
N ARG A 268 15.46 1.50 6.23
CA ARG A 268 14.94 2.67 5.50
C ARG A 268 14.21 2.22 4.25
N ILE A 269 12.89 2.34 4.25
CA ILE A 269 12.00 1.81 3.21
C ILE A 269 11.40 2.96 2.41
N LEU A 270 11.49 2.89 1.09
CA LEU A 270 10.81 3.81 0.19
C LEU A 270 9.65 3.10 -0.50
N LEU A 271 8.42 3.57 -0.24
CA LEU A 271 7.26 3.22 -1.03
C LEU A 271 7.00 4.34 -2.04
N HIS A 272 6.78 4.02 -3.32
CA HIS A 272 6.32 5.00 -4.29
C HIS A 272 5.23 4.42 -5.19
N GLY A 273 4.16 5.17 -5.45
CA GLY A 273 2.96 4.58 -6.05
C GLY A 273 1.88 5.57 -6.46
N ASN A 274 0.66 5.06 -6.65
CA ASN A 274 -0.48 5.88 -7.05
C ASN A 274 -0.90 6.85 -5.94
N ASP A 275 -1.16 8.10 -6.31
CA ASP A 275 -1.69 9.19 -5.49
C ASP A 275 -3.19 9.09 -5.20
N GLY A 276 -3.93 8.26 -5.94
CA GLY A 276 -5.36 8.02 -5.74
C GLY A 276 -6.26 8.52 -6.87
N SER A 277 -5.74 9.38 -7.75
CA SER A 277 -6.49 10.04 -8.83
C SER A 277 -6.81 9.12 -10.02
N ALA A 278 -6.03 8.06 -10.25
CA ALA A 278 -6.24 7.10 -11.35
C ALA A 278 -7.20 5.93 -10.99
N ASN A 279 -8.44 6.24 -10.55
CA ASN A 279 -9.49 5.26 -10.19
C ASN A 279 -9.20 4.34 -8.98
N THR A 280 -8.11 4.56 -8.24
CA THR A 280 -7.75 3.81 -7.01
C THR A 280 -8.39 4.37 -5.73
N ARG A 281 -9.17 5.47 -5.83
CA ARG A 281 -9.88 6.14 -4.71
C ARG A 281 -8.98 6.51 -3.52
N GLY A 282 -7.68 6.69 -3.75
CA GLY A 282 -6.72 7.02 -2.69
C GLY A 282 -6.58 5.96 -1.60
N ALA A 283 -6.96 4.70 -1.85
CA ALA A 283 -6.99 3.66 -0.82
C ALA A 283 -5.61 3.40 -0.18
N LEU A 284 -4.53 3.40 -0.97
CA LEU A 284 -3.16 3.21 -0.47
C LEU A 284 -2.69 4.40 0.38
N VAL A 285 -2.93 5.63 -0.09
CA VAL A 285 -2.58 6.85 0.65
C VAL A 285 -3.34 6.92 1.98
N SER A 286 -4.63 6.60 1.94
CA SER A 286 -5.47 6.56 3.15
C SER A 286 -5.02 5.47 4.12
N ALA A 287 -4.71 4.27 3.62
CA ALA A 287 -4.17 3.18 4.43
C ALA A 287 -2.80 3.54 5.03
N ALA A 288 -1.89 4.13 4.24
CA ALA A 288 -0.58 4.58 4.70
C ALA A 288 -0.71 5.59 5.87
N ARG A 289 -1.55 6.61 5.71
CA ARG A 289 -1.86 7.59 6.78
C ARG A 289 -2.45 6.93 8.03
N ALA A 290 -3.36 5.97 7.85
CA ALA A 290 -4.04 5.31 8.96
C ALA A 290 -3.09 4.51 9.89
N ILE A 291 -1.96 4.02 9.37
CA ILE A 291 -0.92 3.34 10.16
C ILE A 291 0.32 4.20 10.43
N GLY A 292 0.27 5.50 10.09
CA GLY A 292 1.33 6.46 10.39
C GLY A 292 2.54 6.44 9.44
N ILE A 293 2.41 5.90 8.23
CA ILE A 293 3.43 6.06 7.18
C ILE A 293 3.35 7.49 6.62
N PRO A 294 4.44 8.29 6.66
CA PRO A 294 4.45 9.64 6.09
C PRO A 294 4.19 9.63 4.58
N VAL A 295 3.16 10.36 4.14
CA VAL A 295 2.87 10.57 2.72
C VAL A 295 3.49 11.90 2.28
N CYS A 296 4.53 11.82 1.45
CA CYS A 296 5.42 12.93 1.15
C CYS A 296 5.05 13.60 -0.16
N ALA A 297 4.91 14.93 -0.16
CA ALA A 297 4.55 15.72 -1.34
C ALA A 297 5.76 16.14 -2.20
N SER A 298 6.99 15.77 -1.81
CA SER A 298 8.22 16.02 -2.58
C SER A 298 9.30 14.99 -2.25
N PRO A 299 10.34 14.86 -3.10
CA PRO A 299 11.51 14.02 -2.78
C PRO A 299 12.21 14.45 -1.49
N VAL A 300 12.35 15.76 -1.26
CA VAL A 300 12.96 16.33 -0.04
C VAL A 300 12.22 15.83 1.21
N ALA A 301 10.89 15.95 1.24
CA ALA A 301 10.09 15.48 2.37
C ALA A 301 10.20 13.97 2.58
N ALA A 302 10.45 13.19 1.52
CA ALA A 302 10.69 11.76 1.63
C ALA A 302 12.02 11.44 2.31
N VAL A 303 13.07 12.23 2.06
CA VAL A 303 14.36 12.11 2.76
C VAL A 303 14.18 12.35 4.26
N ASP A 304 13.51 13.43 4.62
CA ASP A 304 13.24 13.78 6.03
C ASP A 304 12.41 12.69 6.72
N ALA A 305 11.34 12.23 6.07
CA ALA A 305 10.50 11.16 6.59
C ALA A 305 11.27 9.83 6.78
N MET A 306 12.18 9.47 5.86
CA MET A 306 13.02 8.28 6.01
C MET A 306 14.07 8.44 7.11
N ALA A 307 14.55 9.66 7.37
CA ALA A 307 15.46 9.95 8.48
C ALA A 307 14.77 9.82 9.84
N ASP A 308 13.52 10.29 9.95
CA ASP A 308 12.75 10.34 11.20
C ASP A 308 12.01 9.03 11.50
N ALA A 309 11.29 8.49 10.51
CA ALA A 309 10.38 7.35 10.68
C ALA A 309 10.92 6.05 10.07
N GLY A 310 12.04 6.09 9.33
CA GLY A 310 12.57 4.94 8.59
C GLY A 310 11.74 4.57 7.36
N ILE A 311 10.68 5.32 7.03
CA ILE A 311 9.81 5.02 5.89
C ILE A 311 9.18 6.28 5.30
N ALA A 312 9.03 6.30 3.99
CA ALA A 312 8.26 7.31 3.27
C ALA A 312 7.37 6.66 2.20
N TYR A 313 6.16 7.19 2.03
CA TYR A 313 5.33 6.94 0.85
C TYR A 313 5.34 8.17 -0.05
N VAL A 314 5.79 8.02 -1.29
CA VAL A 314 5.87 9.12 -2.26
C VAL A 314 4.90 8.86 -3.41
N PRO A 315 3.79 9.62 -3.51
CA PRO A 315 2.90 9.53 -4.66
C PRO A 315 3.63 9.91 -5.95
N ILE A 316 3.29 9.28 -7.08
CA ILE A 316 3.94 9.56 -8.36
C ILE A 316 3.79 11.03 -8.80
N ALA A 317 2.68 11.67 -8.44
CA ALA A 317 2.47 13.10 -8.67
C ALA A 317 3.52 13.99 -7.97
N ALA A 318 4.07 13.54 -6.84
CA ALA A 318 5.14 14.22 -6.11
C ALA A 318 6.53 13.95 -6.71
N LEU A 319 6.71 12.88 -7.49
CA LEU A 319 7.97 12.56 -8.18
C LEU A 319 8.03 13.18 -9.58
N SER A 320 6.95 13.07 -10.36
CA SER A 320 6.85 13.69 -11.68
C SER A 320 5.39 13.87 -12.09
N SER A 321 4.98 15.12 -12.28
CA SER A 321 3.66 15.45 -12.82
C SER A 321 3.45 14.92 -14.24
N GLN A 322 4.52 14.81 -15.04
CA GLN A 322 4.44 14.30 -16.42
C GLN A 322 4.23 12.79 -16.46
N ILE A 323 4.96 12.02 -15.64
CA ILE A 323 4.71 10.57 -15.51
C ILE A 323 3.31 10.32 -14.95
N HIS A 324 2.89 11.14 -13.98
CA HIS A 324 1.55 11.07 -13.44
C HIS A 324 0.46 11.24 -14.52
N ARG A 325 0.58 12.27 -15.38
CA ARG A 325 -0.32 12.47 -16.54
C ARG A 325 -0.35 11.28 -17.49
N LEU A 326 0.80 10.65 -17.76
CA LEU A 326 0.89 9.48 -18.63
C LEU A 326 0.17 8.25 -18.03
N LEU A 327 0.25 8.04 -16.72
CA LEU A 327 -0.50 6.99 -16.03
C LEU A 327 -2.02 7.26 -16.05
N SER A 328 -2.42 8.52 -15.92
CA SER A 328 -3.82 8.95 -15.98
C SER A 328 -4.48 8.73 -17.34
N LEU A 329 -3.71 8.52 -18.42
CA LEU A 329 -4.26 8.10 -19.72
C LEU A 329 -5.03 6.78 -19.65
N TYR A 330 -4.82 5.96 -18.61
CA TYR A 330 -5.62 4.75 -18.38
C TYR A 330 -7.13 5.05 -18.32
N SER A 331 -7.56 6.20 -17.77
CA SER A 331 -9.00 6.53 -17.70
C SER A 331 -9.60 6.87 -19.07
N VAL A 332 -8.76 7.27 -20.03
CA VAL A 332 -9.19 7.61 -21.39
C VAL A 332 -9.11 6.39 -22.30
N LEU A 333 -8.04 5.60 -22.18
CA LEU A 333 -7.77 4.45 -23.04
C LEU A 333 -8.41 3.15 -22.53
N GLU A 334 -8.81 3.11 -21.25
CA GLU A 334 -9.31 1.93 -20.52
C GLU A 334 -8.39 0.70 -20.55
N THR A 335 -7.14 0.87 -20.99
CA THR A 335 -6.13 -0.18 -21.10
C THR A 335 -4.80 0.24 -20.47
N ARG A 336 -4.00 -0.76 -20.10
CA ARG A 336 -2.62 -0.54 -19.66
C ARG A 336 -1.76 -0.10 -20.83
N SER A 337 -0.70 0.61 -20.50
CA SER A 337 0.33 1.07 -21.43
C SER A 337 1.71 0.63 -20.93
N PRO A 338 2.78 0.74 -21.75
CA PRO A 338 4.15 0.49 -21.32
C PRO A 338 4.58 1.23 -20.06
N ILE A 339 3.92 2.35 -19.75
CA ILE A 339 4.16 3.12 -18.52
C ILE A 339 3.88 2.28 -17.27
N HIS A 340 2.88 1.39 -17.30
CA HIS A 340 2.56 0.54 -16.16
C HIS A 340 3.63 -0.53 -15.92
N SER A 341 4.23 -1.04 -16.98
CA SER A 341 5.36 -1.99 -16.94
C SER A 341 6.67 -1.28 -16.54
N LEU A 342 6.80 0.00 -16.85
CA LEU A 342 7.94 0.83 -16.47
C LEU A 342 7.97 1.13 -14.97
N MET A 343 6.83 1.44 -14.36
CA MET A 343 6.81 2.03 -13.02
C MET A 343 7.56 1.24 -11.94
N PRO A 344 7.51 -0.10 -11.89
CA PRO A 344 8.28 -0.87 -10.92
C PRO A 344 9.81 -0.81 -11.10
N LEU A 345 10.30 -0.37 -12.26
CA LEU A 345 11.73 -0.30 -12.59
C LEU A 345 12.34 1.09 -12.33
N VAL A 346 11.54 2.06 -11.87
CA VAL A 346 12.00 3.45 -11.72
C VAL A 346 13.02 3.59 -10.59
N ASN A 347 12.81 2.99 -9.42
CA ASN A 347 13.70 3.09 -8.24
C ASN A 347 14.28 4.52 -8.07
N PRO A 348 13.42 5.50 -7.74
CA PRO A 348 13.76 6.92 -7.88
C PRO A 348 14.91 7.38 -6.98
N PHE A 349 15.19 6.68 -5.87
CA PHE A 349 16.26 6.98 -4.92
C PHE A 349 17.45 6.01 -5.04
N ALA A 350 17.51 5.20 -6.11
CA ALA A 350 18.60 4.27 -6.37
C ALA A 350 18.91 3.32 -5.19
N ALA A 351 17.87 2.79 -4.54
CA ALA A 351 18.03 1.80 -3.48
C ALA A 351 18.79 0.56 -4.01
N PRO A 352 19.64 -0.08 -3.19
CA PRO A 352 20.44 -1.24 -3.61
C PRO A 352 19.60 -2.52 -3.75
N ALA A 353 18.38 -2.52 -3.21
CA ALA A 353 17.43 -3.61 -3.28
C ALA A 353 16.05 -3.08 -3.70
N SER A 354 15.33 -3.81 -4.55
CA SER A 354 13.96 -3.47 -4.95
C SER A 354 13.06 -4.70 -4.99
N MET A 355 11.84 -4.55 -4.47
CA MET A 355 10.85 -5.62 -4.40
C MET A 355 9.58 -5.22 -5.14
N MET A 356 9.19 -6.02 -6.15
CA MET A 356 8.09 -5.68 -7.06
C MET A 356 7.10 -6.82 -7.28
N GLY A 357 5.86 -6.45 -7.57
CA GLY A 357 4.77 -7.39 -7.81
C GLY A 357 4.37 -7.37 -9.27
N VAL A 358 4.54 -8.49 -9.97
CA VAL A 358 4.19 -8.60 -11.40
C VAL A 358 3.31 -9.82 -11.63
N VAL A 359 2.06 -9.58 -12.04
CA VAL A 359 1.04 -10.64 -12.14
C VAL A 359 1.37 -11.66 -13.23
N ARG A 360 1.69 -11.19 -14.44
CA ARG A 360 1.86 -12.04 -15.63
C ARG A 360 3.25 -12.68 -15.66
N PRO A 361 3.38 -14.02 -15.75
CA PRO A 361 4.68 -14.70 -15.74
C PRO A 361 5.69 -14.15 -16.77
N ALA A 362 5.30 -14.01 -18.04
CA ALA A 362 6.17 -13.46 -19.09
C ALA A 362 6.67 -12.04 -18.79
N TYR A 363 5.89 -11.24 -18.05
CA TYR A 363 6.33 -9.91 -17.64
C TYR A 363 7.30 -9.97 -16.46
N ARG A 364 7.34 -11.05 -15.66
CA ARG A 364 8.30 -11.19 -14.56
C ARG A 364 9.72 -11.34 -15.10
N ASP A 365 9.90 -12.21 -16.09
CA ASP A 365 11.19 -12.35 -16.80
C ASP A 365 11.60 -11.03 -17.45
N LEU A 366 10.66 -10.38 -18.15
CA LEU A 366 10.90 -9.07 -18.76
C LEU A 366 11.39 -8.01 -17.75
N HIS A 367 10.81 -7.96 -16.54
CA HIS A 367 11.25 -7.04 -15.49
C HIS A 367 12.60 -7.44 -14.90
N ARG A 368 12.89 -8.74 -14.75
CA ARG A 368 14.20 -9.22 -14.30
C ARG A 368 15.29 -8.86 -15.31
N ASP A 369 15.04 -9.10 -16.59
CA ASP A 369 15.97 -8.78 -17.67
C ASP A 369 16.22 -7.27 -17.77
N ALA A 370 15.15 -6.46 -17.67
CA ALA A 370 15.29 -5.00 -17.61
C ALA A 370 16.05 -4.56 -16.36
N GLY A 371 15.80 -5.20 -15.22
CA GLY A 371 16.54 -5.01 -13.97
C GLY A 371 18.04 -5.28 -14.12
N SER A 372 18.41 -6.37 -14.80
CA SER A 372 19.80 -6.72 -15.11
C SER A 372 20.46 -5.65 -15.99
N ILE A 373 19.77 -5.19 -17.05
CA ILE A 373 20.27 -4.11 -17.93
C ILE A 373 20.46 -2.80 -17.14
N LEU A 374 19.55 -2.51 -16.20
CA LEU A 374 19.60 -1.34 -15.32
C LEU A 374 20.63 -1.45 -14.19
N GLY A 375 21.32 -2.59 -14.07
CA GLY A 375 22.35 -2.81 -13.05
C GLY A 375 21.81 -3.07 -11.64
N TYR A 376 20.58 -3.58 -11.50
CA TYR A 376 20.07 -3.97 -10.18
C TYR A 376 20.91 -5.12 -9.63
N ARG A 377 21.47 -4.91 -8.43
CA ARG A 377 22.18 -5.98 -7.72
C ARG A 377 21.20 -6.91 -7.04
N ASN A 378 20.25 -6.36 -6.29
CA ASN A 378 19.26 -7.16 -5.59
C ASN A 378 17.85 -6.77 -6.01
N MET A 379 17.12 -7.75 -6.53
CA MET A 379 15.73 -7.59 -6.94
C MET A 379 14.95 -8.84 -6.58
N THR A 380 13.69 -8.69 -6.19
CA THR A 380 12.77 -9.83 -6.11
C THR A 380 11.43 -9.47 -6.73
N ILE A 381 10.99 -10.33 -7.64
CA ILE A 381 9.73 -10.21 -8.36
C ILE A 381 8.80 -11.31 -7.85
N LEU A 382 7.71 -10.90 -7.22
CA LEU A 382 6.69 -11.81 -6.72
C LEU A 382 5.62 -12.03 -7.80
N GLY A 383 5.09 -13.25 -7.84
CA GLY A 383 3.83 -13.57 -8.51
C GLY A 383 2.62 -12.98 -7.80
N ALA A 384 2.59 -11.66 -7.74
CA ALA A 384 1.65 -10.87 -7.00
C ALA A 384 0.23 -10.98 -7.54
N SER A 385 -0.76 -10.93 -6.65
CA SER A 385 -2.12 -10.61 -7.07
C SER A 385 -2.25 -9.10 -7.29
N ARG A 386 -2.66 -8.67 -8.49
CA ARG A 386 -3.02 -7.28 -8.79
C ARG A 386 -1.87 -6.26 -8.64
N ASP A 387 -0.64 -6.72 -8.89
CA ASP A 387 0.61 -5.93 -8.95
C ASP A 387 1.09 -5.35 -7.60
N ALA A 388 0.53 -5.80 -6.47
CA ALA A 388 1.07 -5.50 -5.16
C ALA A 388 2.22 -6.48 -4.85
N ALA A 389 3.44 -5.99 -4.58
CA ALA A 389 4.54 -6.81 -4.09
C ALA A 389 4.23 -7.33 -2.68
N GLU A 390 3.41 -8.37 -2.61
CA GLU A 390 2.84 -8.97 -1.41
C GLU A 390 2.89 -10.50 -1.58
N ALA A 391 3.36 -11.20 -0.56
CA ALA A 391 3.42 -12.65 -0.60
C ALA A 391 2.02 -13.26 -0.53
N THR A 392 1.82 -14.41 -1.19
CA THR A 392 0.61 -15.22 -1.07
C THR A 392 0.96 -16.59 -0.48
N PRO A 393 1.14 -16.71 0.86
CA PRO A 393 1.75 -17.88 1.50
C PRO A 393 1.05 -19.21 1.21
N PHE A 394 -0.23 -19.14 0.86
CA PHE A 394 -1.12 -20.29 0.73
C PHE A 394 -1.19 -20.82 -0.71
N ARG A 395 -0.35 -20.29 -1.60
CA ARG A 395 -0.14 -20.78 -2.94
C ARG A 395 1.35 -20.91 -3.16
N SER A 396 1.77 -21.99 -3.79
CA SER A 396 3.15 -22.12 -4.21
C SER A 396 3.46 -21.01 -5.21
N SER A 397 4.66 -20.45 -5.10
CA SER A 397 5.10 -19.38 -5.98
C SER A 397 6.60 -19.45 -6.18
N THR A 398 7.05 -19.10 -7.38
CA THR A 398 8.47 -18.88 -7.66
C THR A 398 8.74 -17.39 -7.56
N LEU A 399 9.71 -17.03 -6.72
CA LEU A 399 10.29 -15.71 -6.66
C LEU A 399 11.39 -15.63 -7.73
N LEU A 400 11.23 -14.73 -8.70
CA LEU A 400 12.30 -14.44 -9.65
C LEU A 400 13.18 -13.37 -9.04
N ARG A 401 14.48 -13.64 -8.91
CA ARG A 401 15.41 -12.80 -8.17
C ARG A 401 16.59 -12.39 -9.03
N LEU A 402 17.17 -11.24 -8.64
CA LEU A 402 18.57 -10.92 -8.87
C LEU A 402 19.25 -10.92 -7.51
N VAL A 403 20.33 -11.69 -7.38
CA VAL A 403 21.18 -11.75 -6.19
C VAL A 403 22.59 -11.39 -6.62
N ASP A 404 23.07 -10.24 -6.17
CA ASP A 404 24.30 -9.64 -6.64
C ASP A 404 24.43 -9.56 -8.18
N GLY A 405 23.32 -9.22 -8.85
CA GLY A 405 23.23 -9.11 -10.31
C GLY A 405 23.07 -10.44 -11.05
N ARG A 406 23.06 -11.57 -10.34
CA ARG A 406 22.85 -12.90 -10.94
C ARG A 406 21.39 -13.33 -10.81
N ALA A 407 20.83 -13.85 -11.89
CA ALA A 407 19.47 -14.38 -11.89
C ALA A 407 19.38 -15.67 -11.06
N GLU A 408 18.42 -15.72 -10.15
CA GLU A 408 18.12 -16.89 -9.33
C GLU A 408 16.60 -17.05 -9.22
N ASP A 409 16.12 -18.28 -9.30
CA ASP A 409 14.72 -18.62 -9.06
C ASP A 409 14.61 -19.35 -7.73
N LEU A 410 13.75 -18.85 -6.84
CA LEU A 410 13.49 -19.46 -5.55
C LEU A 410 12.05 -19.93 -5.46
N PHE A 411 11.86 -21.25 -5.37
CA PHE A 411 10.55 -21.84 -5.15
C PHE A 411 10.16 -21.74 -3.68
N VAL A 412 9.01 -21.11 -3.41
CA VAL A 412 8.40 -21.03 -2.08
C VAL A 412 7.16 -21.93 -2.07
N PRO A 413 7.15 -23.01 -1.25
CA PRO A 413 6.00 -23.91 -1.18
C PRO A 413 4.79 -23.24 -0.52
N ALA A 414 3.59 -23.72 -0.87
CA ALA A 414 2.37 -23.31 -0.19
C ALA A 414 2.38 -23.77 1.27
N GLN A 415 1.91 -22.92 2.15
CA GLN A 415 1.58 -23.28 3.52
C GLN A 415 0.08 -23.56 3.68
N PRO A 416 -0.32 -24.39 4.65
CA PRO A 416 -1.73 -24.59 4.98
C PRO A 416 -2.42 -23.24 5.22
N GLU A 417 -3.55 -23.01 4.55
CA GLU A 417 -4.34 -21.80 4.70
C GLU A 417 -5.06 -21.79 6.06
N PRO A 418 -4.77 -20.84 6.97
CA PRO A 418 -5.53 -20.68 8.20
C PRO A 418 -6.98 -20.32 7.87
N LYS A 419 -7.91 -20.68 8.76
CA LYS A 419 -9.32 -20.31 8.59
C LYS A 419 -9.47 -18.78 8.63
N ALA A 420 -10.14 -18.23 7.63
CA ALA A 420 -10.50 -16.81 7.60
C ALA A 420 -11.70 -16.54 8.52
N TYR A 421 -11.66 -15.47 9.31
CA TYR A 421 -12.74 -15.09 10.23
C TYR A 421 -13.69 -14.08 9.56
N ALA A 422 -15.01 -14.24 9.75
CA ALA A 422 -15.98 -13.25 9.29
C ALA A 422 -15.88 -11.96 10.10
N LEU A 423 -15.74 -10.83 9.41
CA LEU A 423 -15.77 -9.51 10.04
C LEU A 423 -17.21 -9.14 10.38
N THR A 424 -17.57 -9.22 11.65
CA THR A 424 -18.85 -8.71 12.13
C THR A 424 -18.63 -7.41 12.89
N GLY A 425 -19.25 -6.32 12.41
CA GLY A 425 -19.28 -5.03 13.10
C GLY A 425 -18.01 -4.18 13.01
N MET A 426 -17.06 -4.49 12.12
CA MET A 426 -15.91 -3.63 11.80
C MET A 426 -15.93 -3.26 10.32
N THR A 427 -15.61 -2.01 10.01
CA THR A 427 -15.19 -1.62 8.66
C THR A 427 -13.89 -2.34 8.30
N SER A 428 -13.60 -2.47 7.00
CA SER A 428 -12.37 -3.15 6.59
C SER A 428 -11.10 -2.41 7.03
N LEU A 429 -11.16 -1.08 7.15
CA LEU A 429 -10.07 -0.26 7.68
C LEU A 429 -9.84 -0.51 9.17
N GLU A 430 -10.90 -0.57 9.97
CA GLU A 430 -10.82 -0.91 11.40
C GLU A 430 -10.25 -2.31 11.61
N TYR A 431 -10.69 -3.29 10.82
CA TYR A 431 -10.13 -4.63 10.85
C TYR A 431 -8.65 -4.66 10.48
N TRP A 432 -8.28 -4.05 9.35
CA TRP A 432 -6.90 -4.01 8.87
C TRP A 432 -5.99 -3.34 9.90
N HIS A 433 -6.38 -2.18 10.41
CA HIS A 433 -5.65 -1.50 11.48
C HIS A 433 -5.65 -2.29 12.80
N GLY A 434 -6.74 -3.00 13.08
CA GLY A 434 -6.89 -3.87 14.24
C GLY A 434 -5.92 -5.04 14.22
N VAL A 435 -5.55 -5.60 13.06
CA VAL A 435 -4.50 -6.61 12.93
C VAL A 435 -3.12 -6.03 13.26
N TRP A 436 -2.83 -4.82 12.78
CA TRP A 436 -1.58 -4.11 13.09
C TRP A 436 -1.42 -3.87 14.60
N LYS A 437 -2.42 -3.24 15.22
CA LYS A 437 -2.52 -3.06 16.68
C LYS A 437 -2.66 -4.39 17.43
N GLY A 438 -3.02 -5.45 16.70
CA GLY A 438 -3.49 -6.77 17.10
C GLY A 438 -4.49 -6.77 18.26
N THR A 439 -5.43 -5.84 18.17
CA THR A 439 -6.77 -5.96 18.77
C THR A 439 -7.61 -6.98 17.99
N VAL A 440 -7.24 -7.27 16.74
CA VAL A 440 -7.77 -8.38 15.93
C VAL A 440 -6.68 -9.44 15.76
N ARG A 441 -7.04 -10.70 15.98
CA ARG A 441 -6.18 -11.86 15.69
C ARG A 441 -6.65 -12.50 14.39
N ASP A 442 -5.78 -12.47 13.39
CA ASP A 442 -6.01 -13.11 12.11
C ASP A 442 -4.71 -13.76 11.63
N GLU A 443 -4.64 -15.08 11.74
CA GLU A 443 -3.45 -15.86 11.38
C GLU A 443 -3.14 -15.78 9.88
N ARG A 444 -4.17 -15.66 9.05
CA ARG A 444 -4.02 -15.53 7.60
C ARG A 444 -3.39 -14.19 7.24
N ALA A 445 -3.86 -13.10 7.82
CA ALA A 445 -3.27 -11.77 7.63
C ALA A 445 -1.83 -11.72 8.16
N VAL A 446 -1.59 -12.28 9.36
CA VAL A 446 -0.25 -12.35 9.96
C VAL A 446 0.72 -13.15 9.08
N ALA A 447 0.29 -14.28 8.51
CA ALA A 447 1.11 -15.04 7.57
C ALA A 447 1.41 -14.23 6.31
N ILE A 448 0.43 -13.54 5.70
CA ILE A 448 0.68 -12.65 4.55
C ILE A 448 1.73 -11.59 4.90
N ILE A 449 1.59 -10.92 6.05
CA ILE A 449 2.52 -9.87 6.48
C ILE A 449 3.92 -10.45 6.71
N THR A 450 4.03 -11.53 7.49
CA THR A 450 5.33 -12.11 7.84
C THR A 450 6.07 -12.73 6.66
N HIS A 451 5.37 -13.40 5.72
CA HIS A 451 6.00 -13.84 4.47
C HIS A 451 6.41 -12.67 3.59
N THR A 452 5.62 -11.60 3.54
CA THR A 452 5.98 -10.40 2.78
C THR A 452 7.24 -9.75 3.37
N VAL A 453 7.34 -9.67 4.70
CA VAL A 453 8.56 -9.22 5.41
C VAL A 453 9.73 -10.16 5.13
N ALA A 454 9.51 -11.48 5.12
CA ALA A 454 10.54 -12.47 4.83
C ALA A 454 11.12 -12.28 3.42
N VAL A 455 10.26 -12.07 2.42
CA VAL A 455 10.71 -11.75 1.05
C VAL A 455 11.50 -10.46 1.03
N ALA A 456 11.03 -9.39 1.68
CA ALA A 456 11.73 -8.12 1.73
C ALA A 456 13.11 -8.23 2.41
N LEU A 457 13.21 -8.97 3.53
CA LEU A 457 14.50 -9.24 4.19
C LEU A 457 15.42 -10.04 3.27
N LEU A 458 14.90 -11.07 2.60
CA LEU A 458 15.63 -11.88 1.62
C LEU A 458 16.12 -11.04 0.43
N THR A 459 15.33 -10.06 -0.02
CA THR A 459 15.70 -9.14 -1.11
C THR A 459 16.81 -8.18 -0.68
N MET A 460 16.84 -7.77 0.59
CA MET A 460 17.91 -6.93 1.13
C MET A 460 19.14 -7.72 1.58
N SER A 461 19.04 -9.05 1.72
CA SER A 461 20.13 -9.88 2.23
C SER A 461 21.20 -10.14 1.16
N LYS A 462 22.45 -10.15 1.62
CA LYS A 462 23.61 -10.66 0.86
C LYS A 462 23.97 -12.10 1.23
N SER A 463 23.34 -12.67 2.27
CA SER A 463 23.70 -13.97 2.81
C SER A 463 23.04 -15.10 2.00
N ALA A 464 23.66 -16.28 2.03
CA ALA A 464 23.07 -17.52 1.50
C ALA A 464 21.96 -18.10 2.40
N GLU A 465 21.40 -17.28 3.30
CA GLU A 465 20.36 -17.70 4.24
C GLU A 465 19.08 -18.07 3.50
N SER A 466 18.41 -19.12 3.98
CA SER A 466 17.23 -19.67 3.33
C SER A 466 16.01 -18.76 3.54
N PHE A 467 14.96 -18.97 2.74
CA PHE A 467 13.69 -18.28 2.95
C PHE A 467 13.09 -18.55 4.35
N GLU A 468 13.26 -19.77 4.86
CA GLU A 468 12.77 -20.19 6.18
C GLU A 468 13.45 -19.44 7.33
N GLU A 469 14.73 -19.10 7.19
CA GLU A 469 15.47 -18.28 8.16
C GLU A 469 14.92 -16.85 8.20
N HIS A 470 14.74 -16.25 7.03
CA HIS A 470 14.12 -14.92 6.92
C HIS A 470 12.67 -14.93 7.41
N LEU A 471 11.92 -16.01 7.21
CA LEU A 471 10.56 -16.16 7.71
C LEU A 471 10.51 -16.27 9.24
N ARG A 472 11.40 -17.05 9.86
CA ARG A 472 11.52 -17.12 11.32
C ARG A 472 11.82 -15.74 11.91
N ARG A 473 12.75 -15.00 11.30
CA ARG A 473 13.08 -13.63 11.69
C ARG A 473 11.86 -12.71 11.54
N ALA A 474 11.15 -12.76 10.41
CA ALA A 474 9.95 -11.96 10.19
C ALA A 474 8.85 -12.22 11.23
N GLN A 475 8.63 -13.48 11.60
CA GLN A 475 7.68 -13.86 12.65
C GLN A 475 8.11 -13.33 14.04
N GLU A 476 9.40 -13.35 14.35
CA GLU A 476 9.94 -12.75 15.56
C GLU A 476 9.75 -11.23 15.61
N LEU A 477 10.09 -10.53 14.53
CA LEU A 477 9.86 -9.09 14.40
C LEU A 477 8.37 -8.76 14.62
N TRP A 478 7.46 -9.53 14.01
CA TRP A 478 6.02 -9.33 14.18
C TRP A 478 5.56 -9.50 15.63
N ARG A 479 6.06 -10.53 16.34
CA ARG A 479 5.75 -10.74 17.77
C ARG A 479 6.25 -9.59 18.64
N ASN A 480 7.42 -9.03 18.31
CA ASN A 480 8.07 -7.98 19.08
C ASN A 480 7.66 -6.55 18.69
N ARG A 481 6.89 -6.36 17.61
CA ARG A 481 6.53 -5.04 17.06
C ARG A 481 5.97 -4.03 18.07
N ARG A 482 5.28 -4.50 19.11
CA ARG A 482 4.68 -3.64 20.15
C ARG A 482 5.66 -3.21 21.24
N ARG A 483 6.74 -3.97 21.45
CA ARG A 483 7.77 -3.67 22.47
C ARG A 483 8.68 -2.51 22.03
N GLY A 484 8.84 -2.31 20.72
CA GLY A 484 9.68 -1.26 20.14
C GLY A 484 9.12 0.17 20.20
N SER A 485 7.83 0.36 20.57
CA SER A 485 7.24 1.71 20.73
C SER A 485 7.76 2.43 21.99
N ALA A 486 8.36 1.70 22.93
CA ALA A 486 9.09 2.27 24.06
C ALA A 486 10.54 2.57 23.65
N ARG A 487 10.74 3.72 22.98
CA ARG A 487 11.99 4.49 22.86
C ARG A 487 13.34 3.71 22.86
N GLY A 488 14.00 3.67 21.71
CA GLY A 488 15.47 3.82 21.67
C GLY A 488 16.34 2.57 21.63
N ARG A 489 16.09 1.62 20.73
CA ARG A 489 17.17 0.74 20.24
C ARG A 489 17.16 0.72 18.71
N ARG A 490 17.90 1.65 18.10
CA ARG A 490 18.44 1.43 16.75
C ARG A 490 19.45 0.29 16.93
N GLY A 491 19.04 -0.93 16.64
CA GLY A 491 19.99 -2.04 16.54
C GLY A 491 21.00 -1.68 15.47
N GLU A 492 22.28 -1.92 15.72
CA GLU A 492 23.33 -1.81 14.72
C GLU A 492 22.96 -2.69 13.53
N ILE A 493 22.52 -2.06 12.45
CA ILE A 493 22.46 -2.69 11.13
C ILE A 493 23.88 -2.60 10.61
N GLU A 494 24.51 -3.73 10.30
CA GLU A 494 25.85 -3.74 9.70
C GLU A 494 25.87 -2.77 8.50
N PRO A 495 26.80 -1.80 8.47
CA PRO A 495 26.84 -0.83 7.39
C PRO A 495 27.13 -1.55 6.08
N TRP A 496 26.40 -1.17 5.02
CA TRP A 496 26.73 -1.52 3.65
C TRP A 496 28.08 -0.87 3.30
N GLY A 497 29.17 -1.59 3.58
CA GLY A 497 30.53 -1.16 3.32
C GLY A 497 30.82 -1.01 1.83
N SER A 498 31.28 0.18 1.46
CA SER A 498 31.93 0.53 0.20
C SER A 498 33.11 -0.38 -0.07
N GLY A 499 32.93 -1.39 -0.93
CA GLY A 499 34.05 -2.14 -1.50
C GLY A 499 34.78 -1.27 -2.51
N SER A 500 35.84 -0.59 -2.08
CA SER A 500 36.85 -0.01 -2.97
C SER A 500 37.58 -1.15 -3.69
N GLY A 501 37.15 -1.47 -4.90
CA GLY A 501 37.88 -2.36 -5.80
C GLY A 501 39.16 -1.69 -6.25
N SER A 502 40.28 -2.08 -5.62
CA SER A 502 41.63 -1.83 -6.12
C SER A 502 41.76 -2.45 -7.51
N VAL A 503 41.92 -1.60 -8.53
CA VAL A 503 42.32 -1.99 -9.88
C VAL A 503 43.75 -2.53 -9.78
N ALA A 504 43.90 -3.84 -9.98
CA ALA A 504 45.20 -4.45 -10.23
C ALA A 504 45.50 -4.29 -11.73
N ASP A 505 46.57 -3.57 -12.00
CA ASP A 505 47.19 -3.35 -13.31
C ASP A 505 47.82 -4.68 -13.80
N PRO A 506 47.57 -5.15 -15.03
CA PRO A 506 48.25 -6.31 -15.57
C PRO A 506 49.54 -5.88 -16.29
N GLY A 507 50.67 -6.35 -15.78
CA GLY A 507 51.92 -6.47 -16.54
C GLY A 507 51.91 -7.64 -17.51
#